data_AF-A0A367WPZ8-F1
#
_entry.id   AF-A0A367WPZ8-F1
#
_cell.length_a   1.000
_cell.length_b   1.000
_cell.length_c   1.000
_cell.angle_alpha   90.00
_cell.angle_beta   90.00
_cell.angle_gamma   90.00
#
_symmetry.space_group_name_H-M   'P 1'
#
loop_
_entity.id
_entity.type
_entity.pdbx_description
1 polymer ?
#
loop_
_entity_poly.entity_id
_entity_poly.type
_entity_poly.pdbx_seq_one_letter_code
_entity_poly.pdbx_strand_id
1 'polypeptide(L)'
;MLLSKPCDDAISRILAYIGTAARADRAWMFEYDETGLLFRNTHEWSRENISCHVADLQDTPVTMIAWLHSQLAAGRAVMINDVAALPHAARDLQAEMLRQNDKSVLSVPIFSRGVLRACIGFDATSCHMRWGSETIIALAQCGVLIATARYERTTGLQPDGNENPKTPLPSEPLIHLRSHGLVRGVTSVEISGLHSSHDYTTVYLDDGSQITDLRPLSVWSGLLPAKHFLRIHRTSVINLLHVRHLDRHAGSSGQRWEVLLRGTDKPWTVSRPYRRDLRYRLGV
;
A
#
# COMPACT_ATOMS: atom_id res chain seq x y z
N MET A 1 1.26 -26.41 -8.01
CA MET A 1 1.15 -25.54 -9.20
C MET A 1 2.37 -25.79 -10.08
N LEU A 2 2.28 -26.65 -11.12
CA LEU A 2 3.41 -26.95 -12.02
C LEU A 2 3.56 -25.93 -13.16
N LEU A 3 2.52 -25.11 -13.42
CA LEU A 3 2.48 -24.13 -14.51
C LEU A 3 2.93 -22.71 -14.11
N SER A 4 3.20 -22.43 -12.83
CA SER A 4 3.73 -21.12 -12.37
C SER A 4 5.25 -21.01 -12.56
N LYS A 5 5.95 -22.14 -12.45
CA LYS A 5 7.42 -22.22 -12.50
C LYS A 5 8.05 -21.56 -13.75
N PRO A 6 7.53 -21.75 -14.98
CA PRO A 6 8.12 -21.11 -16.16
C PRO A 6 8.03 -19.57 -16.13
N CYS A 7 7.03 -19.01 -15.45
CA CYS A 7 6.90 -17.56 -15.30
C CYS A 7 7.87 -17.03 -14.23
N ASP A 8 8.01 -17.74 -13.11
CA ASP A 8 8.94 -17.38 -12.04
C ASP A 8 10.40 -17.43 -12.53
N ASP A 9 10.75 -18.47 -13.30
CA ASP A 9 12.07 -18.58 -13.95
C ASP A 9 12.31 -17.44 -14.95
N ALA A 10 11.29 -17.07 -15.74
CA ALA A 10 11.40 -15.97 -16.69
C ALA A 10 11.61 -14.62 -15.99
N ILE A 11 10.88 -14.35 -14.89
CA ILE A 11 11.07 -13.13 -14.09
C ILE A 11 12.49 -13.09 -13.51
N SER A 12 12.96 -14.20 -12.95
CA SER A 12 14.32 -14.30 -12.40
C SER A 12 15.38 -13.99 -13.46
N ARG A 13 15.23 -14.53 -14.67
CA ARG A 13 16.15 -14.27 -15.80
C ARG A 13 16.07 -12.83 -16.30
N ILE A 14 14.87 -12.24 -16.34
CA ILE A 14 14.68 -10.83 -16.68
C ILE A 14 15.43 -9.98 -15.67
N LEU A 15 15.19 -10.15 -14.35
CA LEU A 15 15.86 -9.39 -13.30
C LEU A 15 17.39 -9.45 -13.42
N ALA A 16 17.96 -10.63 -13.66
CA ALA A 16 19.39 -10.79 -13.87
C ALA A 16 19.90 -9.99 -15.08
N TYR A 17 19.18 -10.05 -16.20
CA TYR A 17 19.52 -9.33 -17.42
C TYR A 17 19.43 -7.81 -17.22
N ILE A 18 18.30 -7.31 -16.71
CA ILE A 18 18.07 -5.87 -16.55
C ILE A 18 18.94 -5.27 -15.45
N GLY A 19 19.18 -5.99 -14.35
CA GLY A 19 20.08 -5.54 -13.28
C GLY A 19 21.52 -5.41 -13.77
N THR A 20 21.99 -6.38 -14.55
CA THR A 20 23.31 -6.32 -15.19
C THR A 20 23.41 -5.14 -16.16
N ALA A 21 22.42 -4.98 -17.05
CA ALA A 21 22.38 -3.89 -18.03
C ALA A 21 22.32 -2.50 -17.37
N ALA A 22 21.55 -2.37 -16.28
CA ALA A 22 21.43 -1.15 -15.49
C ALA A 22 22.62 -0.89 -14.55
N ARG A 23 23.59 -1.80 -14.51
CA ARG A 23 24.72 -1.81 -13.56
C ARG A 23 24.28 -1.71 -12.10
N ALA A 24 23.09 -2.23 -11.78
CA ALA A 24 22.61 -2.31 -10.41
C ALA A 24 23.39 -3.36 -9.62
N ASP A 25 23.39 -3.24 -8.30
CA ASP A 25 23.93 -4.27 -7.41
C ASP A 25 22.87 -5.32 -7.09
N ARG A 26 21.60 -4.92 -7.05
CA ARG A 26 20.44 -5.81 -6.96
C ARG A 26 19.32 -5.38 -7.89
N ALA A 27 18.56 -6.35 -8.37
CA ALA A 27 17.31 -6.16 -9.08
C ALA A 27 16.24 -7.04 -8.45
N TRP A 28 15.09 -6.47 -8.11
CA TRP A 28 14.09 -7.14 -7.28
C TRP A 28 12.68 -6.87 -7.76
N MET A 29 11.76 -7.73 -7.33
CA MET A 29 10.32 -7.55 -7.51
C MET A 29 9.56 -8.00 -6.27
N PHE A 30 8.74 -7.10 -5.73
CA PHE A 30 7.77 -7.45 -4.70
C PHE A 30 6.34 -7.39 -5.23
N GLU A 31 5.47 -8.21 -4.67
CA GLU A 31 4.05 -8.29 -5.03
C GLU A 31 3.18 -7.92 -3.84
N TYR A 32 2.11 -7.18 -4.10
CA TYR A 32 1.07 -6.94 -3.13
C TYR A 32 0.17 -8.18 -3.02
N ASP A 33 -0.35 -8.43 -1.82
CA ASP A 33 -1.41 -9.39 -1.63
C ASP A 33 -2.73 -8.90 -2.25
N GLU A 34 -3.77 -9.74 -2.25
CA GLU A 34 -5.06 -9.38 -2.86
C GLU A 34 -5.74 -8.18 -2.17
N THR A 35 -5.43 -7.95 -0.89
CA THR A 35 -5.98 -6.82 -0.13
C THR A 35 -5.23 -5.52 -0.36
N GLY A 36 -3.97 -5.59 -0.82
CA GLY A 36 -3.08 -4.45 -0.96
C GLY A 36 -2.50 -3.94 0.36
N LEU A 37 -2.68 -4.68 1.46
CA LEU A 37 -2.22 -4.29 2.80
C LEU A 37 -0.88 -4.93 3.16
N LEU A 38 -0.54 -6.06 2.54
CA LEU A 38 0.74 -6.73 2.68
C LEU A 38 1.45 -6.78 1.35
N PHE A 39 2.77 -6.92 1.40
CA PHE A 39 3.57 -7.24 0.24
C PHE A 39 4.62 -8.29 0.58
N ARG A 40 5.12 -8.97 -0.44
CA ARG A 40 6.20 -9.94 -0.30
C ARG A 40 7.23 -9.74 -1.40
N ASN A 41 8.51 -9.75 -1.05
CA ASN A 41 9.57 -9.83 -2.04
C ASN A 41 9.53 -11.23 -2.66
N THR A 42 9.37 -11.30 -3.97
CA THR A 42 9.12 -12.57 -4.67
C THR A 42 10.32 -13.04 -5.45
N HIS A 43 11.10 -12.10 -5.98
CA HIS A 43 12.22 -12.39 -6.84
C HIS A 43 13.31 -11.35 -6.58
N GLU A 44 14.55 -11.83 -6.51
CA GLU A 44 15.71 -10.97 -6.39
C GLU A 44 16.88 -11.60 -7.16
N TRP A 45 17.57 -10.76 -7.91
CA TRP A 45 18.88 -11.02 -8.45
C TRP A 45 19.87 -10.08 -7.77
N SER A 46 21.01 -10.63 -7.35
CA SER A 46 22.13 -9.86 -6.80
C SER A 46 23.37 -10.10 -7.63
N ARG A 47 24.19 -9.06 -7.80
CA ARG A 47 25.54 -9.19 -8.34
C ARG A 47 26.35 -10.15 -7.47
N GLU A 48 27.33 -10.84 -8.07
CA GLU A 48 28.30 -11.65 -7.31
C GLU A 48 28.87 -10.86 -6.13
N ASN A 49 28.92 -11.52 -4.96
CA ASN A 49 29.40 -10.97 -3.69
C ASN A 49 28.52 -9.89 -3.03
N ILE A 50 27.30 -9.66 -3.52
CA ILE A 50 26.27 -8.85 -2.83
C ILE A 50 25.27 -9.78 -2.14
N SER A 51 24.92 -9.47 -0.89
CA SER A 51 23.93 -10.26 -0.13
C SER A 51 22.55 -10.20 -0.78
N CYS A 52 21.85 -11.33 -0.73
CA CYS A 52 20.45 -11.43 -1.17
C CYS A 52 19.53 -11.26 0.04
N HIS A 53 18.46 -10.48 -0.12
CA HIS A 53 17.49 -10.14 0.91
C HIS A 53 16.06 -10.59 0.56
N VAL A 54 15.90 -11.47 -0.44
CA VAL A 54 14.59 -11.98 -0.88
C VAL A 54 13.76 -12.57 0.26
N ALA A 55 14.41 -13.21 1.24
CA ALA A 55 13.72 -13.84 2.37
C ALA A 55 13.31 -12.85 3.48
N ASP A 56 13.83 -11.63 3.50
CA ASP A 56 13.66 -10.71 4.62
C ASP A 56 12.27 -10.05 4.63
N LEU A 57 11.71 -9.80 3.45
CA LEU A 57 10.46 -9.06 3.28
C LEU A 57 9.32 -9.98 2.85
N GLN A 58 8.96 -10.93 3.71
CA GLN A 58 7.83 -11.84 3.51
C GLN A 58 6.63 -11.36 4.33
N ASP A 59 5.46 -11.23 3.68
CA ASP A 59 4.20 -10.76 4.28
C ASP A 59 4.35 -9.46 5.07
N THR A 60 5.17 -8.55 4.54
CA THR A 60 5.51 -7.29 5.17
C THR A 60 4.36 -6.29 5.01
N PRO A 61 3.98 -5.58 6.08
CA PRO A 61 2.96 -4.54 5.98
C PRO A 61 3.37 -3.44 5.00
N VAL A 62 2.46 -3.09 4.07
CA VAL A 62 2.64 -1.96 3.14
C VAL A 62 2.89 -0.65 3.89
N THR A 63 2.46 -0.58 5.15
CA THR A 63 2.74 0.54 6.06
C THR A 63 4.23 0.84 6.23
N MET A 64 5.11 -0.16 6.15
CA MET A 64 6.57 0.04 6.24
C MET A 64 7.12 0.87 5.07
N ILE A 65 6.49 0.75 3.90
CA ILE A 65 6.88 1.44 2.66
C ILE A 65 5.87 2.54 2.29
N ALA A 66 5.08 3.07 3.24
CA ALA A 66 3.90 3.87 2.93
C ALA A 66 4.19 5.13 2.09
N TRP A 67 5.31 5.81 2.33
CA TRP A 67 5.74 6.94 1.51
C TRP A 67 5.94 6.51 0.05
N LEU A 68 6.69 5.44 -0.19
CA LEU A 68 6.94 4.88 -1.52
C LEU A 68 5.63 4.41 -2.16
N HIS A 69 4.82 3.64 -1.43
CA HIS A 69 3.53 3.14 -1.90
C HIS A 69 2.62 4.28 -2.40
N SER A 70 2.56 5.42 -1.69
CA SER A 70 1.75 6.57 -2.14
C SER A 70 2.17 7.12 -3.52
N GLN A 71 3.45 7.03 -3.87
CA GLN A 71 3.95 7.44 -5.17
C GLN A 71 3.64 6.37 -6.23
N LEU A 72 3.88 5.10 -5.90
CA LEU A 72 3.63 3.95 -6.77
C LEU A 72 2.15 3.83 -7.14
N ALA A 73 1.25 3.98 -6.16
CA ALA A 73 -0.20 3.96 -6.37
C ALA A 73 -0.69 5.12 -7.26
N ALA A 74 0.05 6.22 -7.28
CA ALA A 74 -0.20 7.34 -8.19
C ALA A 74 0.44 7.15 -9.59
N GLY A 75 0.94 5.95 -9.90
CA GLY A 75 1.55 5.62 -11.19
C GLY A 75 2.94 6.20 -11.40
N ARG A 76 3.61 6.67 -10.34
CA ARG A 76 4.91 7.35 -10.44
C ARG A 76 6.05 6.39 -10.12
N ALA A 77 7.02 6.30 -11.03
CA ALA A 77 8.33 5.74 -10.72
C ALA A 77 9.06 6.65 -9.72
N VAL A 78 9.77 6.04 -8.77
CA VAL A 78 10.48 6.73 -7.70
C VAL A 78 11.97 6.44 -7.80
N MET A 79 12.76 7.50 -7.93
CA MET A 79 14.21 7.46 -7.88
C MET A 79 14.68 8.09 -6.56
N ILE A 80 15.31 7.30 -5.70
CA ILE A 80 15.95 7.73 -4.46
C ILE A 80 17.45 7.77 -4.74
N ASN A 81 18.00 8.96 -4.98
CA ASN A 81 19.42 9.11 -5.31
C ASN A 81 20.32 8.91 -4.08
N ASP A 82 19.84 9.29 -2.89
CA ASP A 82 20.55 9.11 -1.63
C ASP A 82 19.55 8.72 -0.54
N VAL A 83 19.65 7.47 -0.08
CA VAL A 83 18.78 6.92 0.98
C VAL A 83 18.93 7.72 2.27
N ALA A 84 20.13 8.19 2.61
CA ALA A 84 20.36 8.96 3.83
C ALA A 84 19.63 10.32 3.85
N ALA A 85 19.27 10.84 2.67
CA ALA A 85 18.59 12.12 2.50
C ALA A 85 17.05 12.00 2.37
N LEU A 86 16.47 10.81 2.60
CA LEU A 86 15.02 10.64 2.56
C LEU A 86 14.30 11.51 3.60
N PRO A 87 13.09 12.02 3.27
CA PRO A 87 12.33 12.84 4.20
C PRO A 87 11.85 12.01 5.40
N HIS A 88 11.58 12.68 6.53
CA HIS A 88 11.08 12.02 7.75
C HIS A 88 9.82 11.15 7.49
N ALA A 89 8.95 11.55 6.56
CA ALA A 89 7.77 10.75 6.20
C ALA A 89 8.10 9.35 5.66
N ALA A 90 9.34 9.11 5.22
CA ALA A 90 9.85 7.85 4.71
C ALA A 90 10.81 7.14 5.69
N ARG A 91 10.78 7.47 6.99
CA ARG A 91 11.75 6.98 7.98
C ARG A 91 11.80 5.44 8.09
N ASP A 92 10.65 4.76 8.08
CA ASP A 92 10.62 3.29 8.18
C ASP A 92 11.24 2.64 6.94
N LEU A 93 10.91 3.17 5.76
CA LEU A 93 11.52 2.76 4.48
C LEU A 93 13.03 3.02 4.48
N GLN A 94 13.45 4.21 4.95
CA GLN A 94 14.86 4.59 5.05
C GLN A 94 15.62 3.64 5.97
N ALA A 95 15.06 3.31 7.14
CA ALA A 95 15.69 2.40 8.08
C ALA A 95 15.92 1.02 7.46
N GLU A 96 14.95 0.51 6.71
CA GLU A 96 15.07 -0.78 6.01
C GLU A 96 16.09 -0.73 4.87
N MET A 97 16.07 0.31 4.03
CA MET A 97 17.06 0.50 2.96
C MET A 97 18.48 0.61 3.52
N LEU A 98 18.68 1.36 4.61
CA LEU A 98 19.99 1.46 5.27
C LEU A 98 20.42 0.11 5.89
N ARG A 99 19.49 -0.66 6.45
CA ARG A 99 19.77 -2.02 6.96
C ARG A 99 20.27 -2.95 5.85
N GLN A 100 19.75 -2.78 4.64
CA GLN A 100 20.19 -3.52 3.45
C GLN A 100 21.37 -2.86 2.71
N ASN A 101 21.97 -1.82 3.30
CA ASN A 101 23.12 -1.08 2.77
C ASN A 101 22.85 -0.38 1.42
N ASP A 102 21.60 0.01 1.18
CA ASP A 102 21.22 0.77 -0.01
C ASP A 102 21.67 2.21 0.06
N LYS A 103 22.33 2.65 -1.02
CA LYS A 103 22.72 4.04 -1.25
C LYS A 103 21.74 4.73 -2.17
N SER A 104 21.29 4.02 -3.21
CA SER A 104 20.31 4.53 -4.18
C SER A 104 19.34 3.43 -4.60
N VAL A 105 18.07 3.79 -4.79
CA VAL A 105 17.01 2.85 -5.14
C VAL A 105 16.13 3.41 -6.25
N LEU A 106 15.84 2.59 -7.26
CA LEU A 106 14.80 2.85 -8.26
C LEU A 106 13.63 1.90 -8.02
N SER A 107 12.41 2.44 -8.00
CA SER A 107 11.19 1.66 -7.84
C SER A 107 10.17 2.05 -8.92
N VAL A 108 9.67 1.07 -9.66
CA VAL A 108 8.72 1.26 -10.76
C VAL A 108 7.47 0.44 -10.49
N PRO A 109 6.27 1.07 -10.50
CA PRO A 109 5.03 0.36 -10.22
C PRO A 109 4.61 -0.54 -11.39
N ILE A 110 4.06 -1.70 -11.07
CA ILE A 110 3.48 -2.64 -12.03
C ILE A 110 1.98 -2.70 -11.80
N PHE A 111 1.21 -2.32 -12.83
CA PHE A 111 -0.25 -2.37 -12.81
C PHE A 111 -0.77 -3.53 -13.64
N SER A 112 -1.89 -4.11 -13.21
CA SER A 112 -2.72 -4.97 -14.06
C SER A 112 -4.17 -4.56 -13.89
N ARG A 113 -4.89 -4.35 -15.00
CA ARG A 113 -6.29 -3.89 -15.03
C ARG A 113 -6.54 -2.64 -14.15
N GLY A 114 -5.59 -1.71 -14.13
CA GLY A 114 -5.67 -0.46 -13.36
C GLY A 114 -5.40 -0.60 -11.85
N VAL A 115 -5.09 -1.80 -11.36
CA VAL A 115 -4.74 -2.07 -9.96
C VAL A 115 -3.22 -2.22 -9.84
N LEU A 116 -2.61 -1.58 -8.83
CA LEU A 116 -1.20 -1.76 -8.49
C LEU A 116 -1.01 -3.19 -7.94
N ARG A 117 -0.27 -4.03 -8.66
CA ARG A 117 -0.08 -5.45 -8.31
C ARG A 117 1.31 -5.75 -7.78
N ALA A 118 2.31 -5.01 -8.24
CA ALA A 118 3.69 -5.24 -7.86
C ALA A 118 4.52 -3.97 -8.00
N CYS A 119 5.77 -4.06 -7.55
CA CYS A 119 6.81 -3.10 -7.81
C CYS A 119 8.06 -3.85 -8.25
N ILE A 120 8.76 -3.32 -9.23
CA ILE A 120 10.07 -3.81 -9.68
C ILE A 120 11.10 -2.69 -9.51
N GLY A 121 12.33 -3.05 -9.18
CA GLY A 121 13.31 -2.05 -8.83
C GLY A 121 14.75 -2.51 -8.87
N PHE A 122 15.62 -1.54 -8.61
CA PHE A 122 17.06 -1.70 -8.52
C PHE A 122 17.59 -1.07 -7.25
N ASP A 123 18.61 -1.70 -6.68
CA ASP A 123 19.41 -1.12 -5.61
C ASP A 123 20.87 -0.96 -6.03
N ALA A 124 21.48 0.13 -5.58
CA ALA A 124 22.91 0.35 -5.62
C ALA A 124 23.44 0.44 -4.19
N THR A 125 24.35 -0.45 -3.83
CA THR A 125 24.95 -0.56 -2.49
C THR A 125 26.43 -0.20 -2.51
N SER A 126 27.09 -0.36 -3.67
CA SER A 126 28.50 -0.07 -3.88
C SER A 126 28.76 1.43 -3.97
N CYS A 127 27.96 2.17 -4.74
CA CYS A 127 28.06 3.62 -4.90
C CYS A 127 26.69 4.26 -5.12
N HIS A 128 26.58 5.58 -4.90
CA HIS A 128 25.38 6.33 -5.25
C HIS A 128 25.19 6.33 -6.77
N MET A 129 23.97 6.00 -7.21
CA MET A 129 23.60 5.91 -8.61
C MET A 129 22.35 6.73 -8.91
N ARG A 130 22.27 7.19 -10.16
CA ARG A 130 21.06 7.79 -10.73
C ARG A 130 20.77 7.14 -12.07
N TRP A 131 19.67 6.40 -12.15
CA TRP A 131 19.20 5.82 -13.40
C TRP A 131 18.44 6.86 -14.23
N GLY A 132 18.79 6.95 -15.51
CA GLY A 132 18.18 7.90 -16.45
C GLY A 132 16.81 7.45 -16.95
N SER A 133 16.16 8.34 -17.70
CA SER A 133 14.82 8.13 -18.26
C SER A 133 14.72 6.85 -19.09
N GLU A 134 15.75 6.53 -19.89
CA GLU A 134 15.79 5.34 -20.73
C GLU A 134 15.70 4.05 -19.89
N THR A 135 16.46 3.97 -18.80
CA THR A 135 16.41 2.83 -17.87
C THR A 135 15.05 2.72 -17.20
N ILE A 136 14.46 3.84 -16.78
CA ILE A 136 13.13 3.86 -16.17
C ILE A 136 12.06 3.37 -17.16
N ILE A 137 12.12 3.82 -18.42
CA ILE A 137 11.21 3.39 -19.48
C ILE A 137 11.37 1.90 -19.77
N ALA A 138 12.60 1.41 -19.91
CA ALA A 138 12.88 -0.01 -20.15
C ALA A 138 12.36 -0.87 -18.98
N LEU A 139 12.60 -0.44 -17.74
CA LEU A 139 12.12 -1.14 -16.54
C LEU A 139 10.59 -1.17 -16.48
N ALA A 140 9.92 -0.05 -16.82
CA ALA A 140 8.46 0.01 -16.90
C ALA A 140 7.90 -0.92 -17.98
N GLN A 141 8.55 -1.01 -19.15
CA GLN A 141 8.17 -1.95 -20.22
C GLN A 141 8.31 -3.41 -19.76
N CYS A 142 9.40 -3.76 -19.07
CA CYS A 142 9.53 -5.08 -18.44
C CYS A 142 8.39 -5.34 -17.45
N GLY A 143 8.04 -4.34 -16.63
CA GLY A 143 6.90 -4.41 -15.71
C GLY A 143 5.57 -4.74 -16.40
N VAL A 144 5.28 -4.12 -17.56
CA VAL A 144 4.09 -4.41 -18.35
C VAL A 144 4.10 -5.87 -18.86
N LEU A 145 5.22 -6.34 -19.41
CA LEU A 145 5.35 -7.72 -19.90
C LEU A 145 5.17 -8.74 -18.77
N ILE A 146 5.75 -8.46 -17.60
CA ILE A 146 5.58 -9.28 -16.39
C ILE A 146 4.10 -9.30 -15.98
N ALA A 147 3.43 -8.14 -15.99
CA ALA A 147 2.01 -8.06 -15.63
C ALA A 147 1.12 -8.92 -16.52
N THR A 148 1.30 -8.83 -17.84
CA THR A 148 0.58 -9.66 -18.82
C THR A 148 0.86 -11.14 -18.61
N ALA A 149 2.13 -11.49 -18.41
CA ALA A 149 2.53 -12.87 -18.19
C ALA A 149 1.99 -13.43 -16.86
N ARG A 150 1.97 -12.66 -15.78
CA ARG A 150 1.72 -13.16 -14.42
C ARG A 150 0.27 -13.01 -13.98
N TYR A 151 -0.39 -11.92 -14.35
CA TYR A 151 -1.71 -11.56 -13.83
C TYR A 151 -2.85 -11.75 -14.84
N GLU A 152 -2.57 -11.78 -16.14
CA GLU A 152 -3.61 -11.89 -17.18
C GLU A 152 -3.84 -13.34 -17.64
N ARG A 153 -2.87 -14.25 -17.43
CA ARG A 153 -3.00 -15.68 -17.77
C ARG A 153 -3.84 -16.51 -16.79
N THR A 154 -4.20 -15.96 -15.63
CA THR A 154 -4.97 -16.70 -14.60
C THR A 154 -6.49 -16.68 -14.87
N THR A 155 -6.98 -16.06 -15.95
CA THR A 155 -8.41 -16.01 -16.31
C THR A 155 -8.77 -16.93 -17.49
N GLY A 156 -8.40 -18.19 -17.41
CA GLY A 156 -8.89 -19.23 -18.32
C GLY A 156 -9.14 -20.53 -17.58
N LEU A 157 -10.14 -20.54 -16.69
CA LEU A 157 -10.88 -21.70 -16.16
C LEU A 157 -11.79 -21.19 -15.02
N GLN A 158 -13.01 -20.80 -15.36
CA GLN A 158 -14.12 -21.02 -14.43
C GLN A 158 -14.60 -22.46 -14.65
N PRO A 159 -14.81 -23.23 -13.58
CA PRO A 159 -15.97 -24.10 -13.54
C PRO A 159 -16.86 -23.72 -12.36
N ASP A 160 -18.14 -23.58 -12.69
CA ASP A 160 -19.26 -23.75 -11.77
C ASP A 160 -19.11 -25.02 -10.91
N GLY A 161 -19.69 -24.98 -9.72
CA GLY A 161 -20.11 -26.20 -9.03
C GLY A 161 -19.21 -26.64 -7.89
N ASN A 162 -19.50 -26.08 -6.71
CA ASN A 162 -19.64 -26.82 -5.46
C ASN A 162 -18.64 -27.95 -5.19
N GLU A 163 -17.53 -27.64 -4.52
CA GLU A 163 -16.98 -28.49 -3.47
C GLU A 163 -16.06 -27.66 -2.58
N ASN A 164 -16.21 -27.85 -1.27
CA ASN A 164 -15.62 -27.06 -0.21
C ASN A 164 -14.28 -27.69 0.19
N PRO A 165 -13.11 -27.05 -0.01
CA PRO A 165 -11.95 -27.31 0.83
C PRO A 165 -11.95 -26.26 1.93
N LYS A 166 -11.92 -26.73 3.19
CA LYS A 166 -11.62 -25.93 4.39
C LYS A 166 -10.35 -25.10 4.15
N THR A 167 -10.56 -23.89 3.63
CA THR A 167 -9.56 -22.84 3.55
C THR A 167 -9.60 -22.20 4.93
N PRO A 168 -8.49 -22.10 5.68
CA PRO A 168 -8.47 -21.23 6.84
C PRO A 168 -8.91 -19.85 6.35
N LEU A 169 -9.98 -19.31 6.94
CA LEU A 169 -10.43 -17.95 6.66
C LEU A 169 -9.19 -17.04 6.63
N PRO A 170 -8.92 -16.27 5.55
CA PRO A 170 -7.83 -15.32 5.57
C PRO A 170 -8.12 -14.36 6.73
N SER A 171 -7.33 -14.44 7.79
CA SER A 171 -7.34 -13.46 8.87
C SER A 171 -7.13 -12.11 8.21
N GLU A 172 -8.10 -11.20 8.34
CA GLU A 172 -7.99 -9.89 7.71
C GLU A 172 -6.63 -9.25 8.03
N PRO A 173 -5.91 -8.72 7.03
CA PRO A 173 -4.56 -8.22 7.25
C PRO A 173 -4.55 -7.10 8.29
N LEU A 174 -3.65 -7.22 9.26
CA LEU A 174 -3.53 -6.28 10.37
C LEU A 174 -2.76 -5.03 9.94
N ILE A 175 -3.37 -3.88 10.17
CA ILE A 175 -2.73 -2.57 10.18
C ILE A 175 -2.12 -2.38 11.57
N HIS A 176 -0.79 -2.36 11.64
CA HIS A 176 -0.10 -2.08 12.90
C HIS A 176 -0.11 -0.58 13.19
N LEU A 177 -0.73 -0.22 14.31
CA LEU A 177 -0.75 1.11 14.90
C LEU A 177 0.37 1.24 15.91
N ARG A 178 1.12 2.36 15.88
CA ARG A 178 2.18 2.64 16.85
C ARG A 178 1.85 3.89 17.67
N SER A 179 1.68 3.72 18.99
CA SER A 179 1.44 4.83 19.92
C SER A 179 2.28 4.64 21.19
N HIS A 180 3.14 5.62 21.52
CA HIS A 180 3.95 5.64 22.75
C HIS A 180 4.65 4.31 23.12
N GLY A 181 5.22 3.61 22.14
CA GLY A 181 5.93 2.34 22.35
C GLY A 181 5.06 1.09 22.34
N LEU A 182 3.73 1.23 22.23
CA LEU A 182 2.79 0.13 22.05
C LEU A 182 2.50 -0.08 20.55
N VAL A 183 2.59 -1.34 20.10
CA VAL A 183 2.14 -1.77 18.77
C VAL A 183 0.83 -2.52 18.92
N ARG A 184 -0.25 -2.04 18.28
CA ARG A 184 -1.54 -2.76 18.21
C ARG A 184 -1.87 -3.05 16.75
N GLY A 185 -2.02 -4.32 16.40
CA GLY A 185 -2.59 -4.71 15.11
C GLY A 185 -4.09 -4.50 15.14
N VAL A 186 -4.64 -3.81 14.13
CA VAL A 186 -6.08 -3.67 13.91
C VAL A 186 -6.40 -3.97 12.46
N THR A 187 -7.53 -4.60 12.21
CA THR A 187 -8.04 -4.82 10.87
C THR A 187 -8.68 -3.54 10.33
N SER A 188 -8.84 -3.45 9.00
CA SER A 188 -9.53 -2.32 8.40
C SER A 188 -11.01 -2.24 8.79
N VAL A 189 -11.62 -3.37 9.16
CA VAL A 189 -13.01 -3.41 9.63
C VAL A 189 -13.15 -3.00 11.09
N GLU A 190 -12.11 -3.05 11.91
CA GLU A 190 -12.18 -2.52 13.28
C GLU A 190 -12.12 -0.98 13.31
N ILE A 191 -11.57 -0.35 12.26
CA ILE A 191 -11.44 1.11 12.21
C ILE A 191 -12.78 1.74 11.81
N SER A 192 -13.34 2.58 12.69
CA SER A 192 -14.57 3.34 12.44
C SER A 192 -14.31 4.68 11.73
N GLY A 193 -13.21 5.35 12.06
CA GLY A 193 -12.87 6.63 11.46
C GLY A 193 -11.48 7.13 11.84
N LEU A 194 -11.02 8.17 11.15
CA LEU A 194 -9.72 8.78 11.35
C LEU A 194 -9.85 10.30 11.38
N HIS A 195 -9.16 10.92 12.33
CA HIS A 195 -9.09 12.38 12.46
C HIS A 195 -7.64 12.87 12.48
N SER A 196 -7.33 13.85 11.65
CA SER A 196 -6.00 14.48 11.60
C SER A 196 -5.88 15.61 12.62
N SER A 197 -4.80 15.61 13.37
CA SER A 197 -4.37 16.71 14.24
C SER A 197 -2.96 17.13 13.84
N HIS A 198 -2.88 17.89 12.75
CA HIS A 198 -1.63 18.36 12.12
C HIS A 198 -0.69 17.21 11.72
N ASP A 199 0.19 16.79 12.63
CA ASP A 199 1.30 15.89 12.36
C ASP A 199 0.99 14.42 12.71
N TYR A 200 -0.15 14.17 13.34
CA TYR A 200 -0.59 12.82 13.71
C TYR A 200 -2.06 12.59 13.33
N THR A 201 -2.44 11.32 13.32
CA THR A 201 -3.81 10.88 13.04
C THR A 201 -4.32 10.05 14.21
N THR A 202 -5.45 10.46 14.77
CA THR A 202 -6.21 9.66 15.73
C THR A 202 -7.09 8.68 14.96
N VAL A 203 -6.86 7.39 15.18
CA VAL A 203 -7.63 6.27 14.64
C VAL A 203 -8.68 5.88 15.69
N TYR A 204 -9.95 5.92 15.29
CA TYR A 204 -11.08 5.52 16.10
C TYR A 204 -11.45 4.09 15.73
N LEU A 205 -11.63 3.24 16.74
CA LEU A 205 -12.06 1.86 16.55
C LEU A 205 -13.53 1.70 16.90
N ASP A 206 -14.13 0.61 16.46
CA ASP A 206 -15.55 0.32 16.69
C ASP A 206 -15.86 -0.08 18.14
N ASP A 207 -14.87 -0.58 18.88
CA ASP A 207 -14.88 -0.84 20.32
C ASP A 207 -14.87 0.44 21.19
N GLY A 208 -14.76 1.61 20.56
CA GLY A 208 -14.73 2.92 21.20
C GLY A 208 -13.34 3.42 21.61
N SER A 209 -12.32 2.57 21.49
CA SER A 209 -10.94 2.98 21.76
C SER A 209 -10.37 3.87 20.65
N GLN A 210 -9.40 4.69 21.03
CA GLN A 210 -8.76 5.66 20.13
C GLN A 210 -7.25 5.52 20.25
N ILE A 211 -6.57 5.52 19.10
CA ILE A 211 -5.13 5.33 19.03
C ILE A 211 -4.54 6.44 18.18
N THR A 212 -3.60 7.18 18.74
CA THR A 212 -2.85 8.20 18.00
C THR A 212 -1.66 7.56 17.31
N ASP A 213 -1.63 7.68 15.99
CA ASP A 213 -0.54 7.21 15.15
C ASP A 213 0.18 8.41 14.52
N LEU A 214 1.51 8.38 14.48
CA LEU A 214 2.33 9.48 13.96
C LEU A 214 2.24 9.65 12.44
N ARG A 215 1.59 8.73 11.71
CA ARG A 215 1.33 8.91 10.29
C ARG A 215 0.32 10.04 10.06
N PRO A 216 0.59 11.01 9.16
CA PRO A 216 -0.40 12.02 8.80
C PRO A 216 -1.55 11.41 7.98
N LEU A 217 -2.70 12.08 7.95
CA LEU A 217 -3.93 11.55 7.33
C LEU A 217 -3.79 11.29 5.82
N SER A 218 -2.87 11.98 5.14
CA SER A 218 -2.56 11.72 3.74
C SER A 218 -1.98 10.32 3.52
N VAL A 219 -1.14 9.84 4.44
CA VAL A 219 -0.58 8.48 4.41
C VAL A 219 -1.68 7.46 4.65
N TRP A 220 -2.52 7.69 5.65
CA TRP A 220 -3.68 6.85 5.94
C TRP A 220 -4.64 6.70 4.77
N SER A 221 -4.89 7.78 4.03
CA SER A 221 -5.80 7.75 2.88
C SER A 221 -5.33 6.81 1.76
N GLY A 222 -4.03 6.52 1.67
CA GLY A 222 -3.48 5.54 0.72
C GLY A 222 -3.48 4.10 1.23
N LEU A 223 -3.47 3.89 2.55
CA LEU A 223 -3.45 2.56 3.17
C LEU A 223 -4.84 1.93 3.31
N LEU A 224 -5.89 2.76 3.37
CA LEU A 224 -7.23 2.30 3.67
C LEU A 224 -7.96 1.84 2.41
N PRO A 225 -8.67 0.69 2.43
CA PRO A 225 -9.43 0.21 1.29
C PRO A 225 -10.46 1.26 0.84
N ALA A 226 -10.24 1.85 -0.33
CA ALA A 226 -11.07 2.94 -0.86
C ALA A 226 -12.55 2.55 -1.04
N LYS A 227 -12.87 1.25 -1.05
CA LYS A 227 -14.24 0.73 -1.06
C LYS A 227 -14.99 1.03 0.24
N HIS A 228 -14.32 0.93 1.38
CA HIS A 228 -14.93 1.09 2.71
C HIS A 228 -14.69 2.48 3.27
N PHE A 229 -13.58 3.13 2.92
CA PHE A 229 -13.21 4.42 3.50
C PHE A 229 -13.52 5.59 2.58
N LEU A 230 -14.06 6.66 3.16
CA LEU A 230 -14.40 7.89 2.45
C LEU A 230 -13.98 9.13 3.25
N ARG A 231 -13.36 10.09 2.57
CA ARG A 231 -13.05 11.40 3.17
C ARG A 231 -14.32 12.24 3.26
N ILE A 232 -14.60 12.79 4.45
CA ILE A 232 -15.78 13.63 4.70
C ILE A 232 -15.43 15.06 5.12
N HIS A 233 -14.17 15.29 5.50
CA HIS A 233 -13.63 16.59 5.89
C HIS A 233 -12.16 16.67 5.50
N ARG A 234 -11.58 17.89 5.42
CA ARG A 234 -10.14 18.06 5.19
C ARG A 234 -9.26 17.39 6.26
N THR A 235 -9.82 17.10 7.43
CA THR A 235 -9.14 16.40 8.54
C THR A 235 -9.80 15.09 8.92
N SER A 236 -10.76 14.55 8.15
CA SER A 236 -11.49 13.35 8.58
C SER A 236 -11.83 12.39 7.45
N VAL A 237 -11.56 11.12 7.69
CA VAL A 237 -11.92 9.97 6.85
C VAL A 237 -12.75 9.02 7.71
N ILE A 238 -13.82 8.46 7.16
CA ILE A 238 -14.69 7.52 7.88
C ILE A 238 -14.73 6.18 7.18
N ASN A 239 -15.00 5.12 7.94
CA ASN A 239 -15.38 3.83 7.40
C ASN A 239 -16.91 3.79 7.25
N LEU A 240 -17.37 3.56 6.03
CA LEU A 240 -18.78 3.51 5.68
C LEU A 240 -19.51 2.34 6.35
N LEU A 241 -18.80 1.26 6.69
CA LEU A 241 -19.35 0.11 7.41
C LEU A 241 -19.81 0.45 8.84
N HIS A 242 -19.28 1.55 9.40
CA HIS A 242 -19.55 1.98 10.77
C HIS A 242 -20.49 3.17 10.88
N VAL A 243 -21.04 3.65 9.76
CA VAL A 243 -22.02 4.75 9.78
C VAL A 243 -23.32 4.27 10.41
N ARG A 244 -23.65 4.82 11.58
CA ARG A 244 -24.90 4.53 12.30
C ARG A 244 -26.05 5.43 11.85
N HIS A 245 -25.74 6.70 11.63
CA HIS A 245 -26.73 7.72 11.29
C HIS A 245 -26.10 8.85 10.48
N LEU A 246 -26.82 9.34 9.48
CA LEU A 246 -26.48 10.55 8.73
C LEU A 246 -27.60 11.59 8.93
N ASP A 247 -27.28 12.66 9.66
CA ASP A 247 -28.15 13.83 9.75
C ASP A 247 -27.76 14.85 8.66
N ARG A 248 -28.71 15.21 7.81
CA ARG A 248 -28.51 16.19 6.71
C ARG A 248 -29.00 17.59 7.07
N HIS A 249 -29.63 17.75 8.24
CA HIS A 249 -30.28 18.95 8.72
C HIS A 249 -29.82 19.32 10.14
N ALA A 250 -28.56 19.02 10.45
CA ALA A 250 -28.00 19.25 11.77
C ALA A 250 -27.73 20.74 12.06
N GLY A 251 -27.71 21.08 13.35
CA GLY A 251 -27.44 22.42 13.87
C GLY A 251 -28.58 23.43 13.67
N SER A 252 -28.42 24.60 14.28
CA SER A 252 -29.47 25.63 14.38
C SER A 252 -29.97 26.16 13.03
N SER A 253 -29.15 26.08 11.98
CA SER A 253 -29.51 26.50 10.63
C SER A 253 -30.11 25.40 9.75
N GLY A 254 -30.05 24.13 10.18
CA GLY A 254 -30.55 23.00 9.39
C GLY A 254 -29.74 22.69 8.12
N GLN A 255 -28.53 23.24 7.97
CA GLN A 255 -27.70 23.13 6.76
C GLN A 255 -26.43 22.29 6.94
N ARG A 256 -26.14 21.84 8.18
CA ARG A 256 -24.96 21.02 8.46
C ARG A 256 -25.28 19.56 8.23
N TRP A 257 -24.30 18.85 7.68
CA TRP A 257 -24.37 17.40 7.53
C TRP A 257 -23.44 16.82 8.59
N GLU A 258 -23.96 15.87 9.35
CA GLU A 258 -23.28 15.24 10.48
C GLU A 258 -23.47 13.72 10.38
N VAL A 259 -22.39 12.98 10.57
CA VAL A 259 -22.40 11.51 10.55
C VAL A 259 -21.99 10.98 11.91
N LEU A 260 -22.75 10.03 12.44
CA LEU A 260 -22.43 9.33 13.68
C LEU A 260 -21.85 7.96 13.34
N LEU A 261 -20.69 7.65 13.91
CA LEU A 261 -19.98 6.39 13.69
C LEU A 261 -20.12 5.46 14.90
N ARG A 262 -20.03 4.15 14.67
CA ARG A 262 -19.85 3.15 15.74
C ARG A 262 -18.54 3.45 16.50
N GLY A 263 -18.55 3.28 17.82
CA GLY A 263 -17.40 3.60 18.68
C GLY A 263 -17.17 5.10 18.90
N THR A 264 -18.08 5.97 18.45
CA THR A 264 -17.97 7.42 18.70
C THR A 264 -19.25 7.97 19.32
N ASP A 265 -19.11 8.86 20.30
CA ASP A 265 -20.25 9.51 20.98
C ASP A 265 -20.65 10.84 20.33
N LYS A 266 -19.73 11.44 19.56
CA LYS A 266 -19.94 12.75 18.93
C LYS A 266 -20.08 12.61 17.42
N PRO A 267 -21.06 13.28 16.79
CA PRO A 267 -21.18 13.29 15.35
C PRO A 267 -20.04 14.07 14.69
N TRP A 268 -19.65 13.63 13.49
CA TRP A 268 -18.58 14.22 12.69
C TRP A 268 -19.16 15.07 11.57
N THR A 269 -18.68 16.30 11.42
CA THR A 269 -19.17 17.20 10.37
C THR A 269 -18.68 16.79 8.99
N VAL A 270 -19.59 16.80 8.02
CA VAL A 270 -19.32 16.53 6.60
C VAL A 270 -19.24 17.86 5.82
N SER A 271 -18.07 18.16 5.25
CA SER A 271 -17.90 19.34 4.40
C SER A 271 -18.65 19.20 3.08
N ARG A 272 -19.12 20.33 2.55
CA ARG A 272 -19.91 20.41 1.31
C ARG A 272 -19.33 19.60 0.12
N PRO A 273 -18.01 19.62 -0.16
CA PRO A 273 -17.46 18.88 -1.31
C PRO A 273 -17.68 17.37 -1.25
N TYR A 274 -17.74 16.79 -0.05
CA TYR A 274 -17.82 15.34 0.14
C TYR A 274 -19.26 14.82 0.24
N ARG A 275 -20.26 15.71 0.40
CA ARG A 275 -21.67 15.32 0.63
C ARG A 275 -22.24 14.47 -0.52
N ARG A 276 -21.92 14.82 -1.76
CA ARG A 276 -22.43 14.12 -2.96
C ARG A 276 -21.95 12.66 -2.98
N ASP A 277 -20.66 12.46 -2.74
CA ASP A 277 -20.05 11.13 -2.77
C ASP A 277 -20.49 10.29 -1.57
N LEU A 278 -20.55 10.90 -0.38
CA LEU A 278 -21.08 10.25 0.82
C LEU A 278 -22.51 9.74 0.61
N ARG A 279 -23.37 10.58 0.02
CA ARG A 279 -24.75 10.22 -0.29
C ARG A 279 -24.81 9.05 -1.28
N TYR A 280 -24.05 9.13 -2.37
CA TYR A 280 -23.98 8.08 -3.38
C TYR A 280 -23.52 6.74 -2.79
N ARG A 281 -22.47 6.76 -1.97
CA ARG A 281 -21.86 5.58 -1.35
C ARG A 281 -22.73 4.93 -0.27
N LEU A 282 -23.58 5.70 0.39
CA LEU A 282 -24.54 5.21 1.40
C LEU A 282 -25.91 4.83 0.81
N GLY A 283 -26.20 5.20 -0.43
CA GLY A 283 -27.48 4.89 -1.09
C GLY A 283 -28.68 5.68 -0.54
N VAL A 284 -28.48 6.94 -0.10
CA VAL A 284 -29.49 7.80 0.55
C VAL A 284 -29.72 9.14 -0.15
#